data_AF-A0A358IZ72-F1
#
_entry.id   AF-A0A358IZ72-F1
#
_cell.length_a   1.000
_cell.length_b   1.000
_cell.length_c   1.000
_cell.angle_alpha   90.00
_cell.angle_beta   90.00
_cell.angle_gamma   90.00
#
_symmetry.space_group_name_H-M   'P 1'
#
loop_
_entity.id
_entity.type
_entity.pdbx_description
1 polymer ?
#
loop_
_entity_poly.entity_id
_entity_poly.type
_entity_poly.pdbx_seq_one_letter_code
_entity_poly.pdbx_strand_id
1 'polypeptide(L)'
;NRRFETQAFIRDADIAHAMTAEGVACHGFNGSLLARPGAVLTGAGNPYRVFTPFLKALLQATPDGLATPAPETLVTPQGPAGEDIDAWDLHPSTPDWSLGFDWTPGEAGAAEALSAFIEGGLADYAVGR
;
A
#
# COMPACT_ATOMS: atom_id res chain seq x y z
N ASN A 1 3.51 -3.21 7.36
CA ASN A 1 3.81 -2.04 6.49
C ASN A 1 3.28 -0.78 7.14
N ARG A 2 4.01 0.33 7.06
CA ARG A 2 3.60 1.62 7.65
C ARG A 2 2.43 2.20 6.86
N ARG A 3 1.45 2.74 7.57
CA ARG A 3 0.41 3.63 7.05
C ARG A 3 0.76 5.08 7.35
N PHE A 4 0.36 5.99 6.47
CA PHE A 4 0.79 7.40 6.53
C PHE A 4 -0.38 8.37 6.72
N GLU A 5 -1.61 7.87 6.75
CA GLU A 5 -2.77 8.61 7.25
C GLU A 5 -2.56 8.92 8.74
N THR A 6 -2.83 10.15 9.16
CA THR A 6 -2.49 10.65 10.50
C THR A 6 -2.92 9.73 11.63
N GLN A 7 -4.18 9.27 11.63
CA GLN A 7 -4.69 8.39 12.68
C GLN A 7 -4.01 7.02 12.68
N ALA A 8 -3.77 6.44 11.51
CA ALA A 8 -3.09 5.17 11.38
C ALA A 8 -1.62 5.27 11.80
N PHE A 9 -0.94 6.36 11.44
CA PHE A 9 0.45 6.60 11.82
C PHE A 9 0.62 6.73 13.34
N ILE A 10 -0.28 7.47 14.01
CA ILE A 10 -0.29 7.61 15.48
C ILE A 10 -0.52 6.25 16.13
N ARG A 11 -1.57 5.54 15.73
CA ARG A 11 -1.88 4.20 16.25
C ARG A 11 -0.71 3.22 16.08
N ASP A 12 -0.09 3.20 14.91
CA ASP A 12 1.06 2.31 14.64
C ASP A 12 2.29 2.70 15.48
N ALA A 13 2.44 3.97 15.88
CA ALA A 13 3.48 4.42 16.81
C ALA A 13 3.18 3.98 18.25
N ASP A 14 1.93 4.10 18.68
CA ASP A 14 1.48 3.66 20.02
C ASP A 14 1.67 2.14 20.20
N ILE A 15 1.28 1.35 19.19
CA ILE A 15 1.50 -0.10 19.18
C ILE A 15 2.99 -0.42 19.28
N ALA A 16 3.84 0.21 18.46
CA ALA A 16 5.27 -0.04 18.48
C ALA A 16 5.91 0.33 19.83
N HIS A 17 5.44 1.41 20.46
CA HIS A 17 5.90 1.82 21.79
C HIS A 17 5.53 0.79 22.87
N ALA A 18 4.27 0.34 22.90
CA ALA A 18 3.81 -0.67 23.84
C ALA A 18 4.59 -1.98 23.70
N MET A 19 4.75 -2.48 22.47
CA MET A 19 5.49 -3.72 22.19
C MET A 19 6.97 -3.60 22.58
N THR A 20 7.60 -2.46 22.31
CA THR A 20 9.01 -2.23 22.70
C THR A 20 9.17 -2.20 24.22
N ALA A 21 8.22 -1.63 24.95
CA ALA A 21 8.22 -1.65 26.41
C ALA A 21 8.11 -3.08 27.00
N GLU A 22 7.47 -3.99 26.25
CA GLU A 22 7.39 -5.43 26.56
C GLU A 22 8.60 -6.23 26.05
N GLY A 23 9.60 -5.58 25.44
CA GLY A 23 10.80 -6.23 24.90
C GLY A 23 10.61 -6.89 23.53
N VAL A 24 9.51 -6.62 22.84
CA VAL A 24 9.23 -7.12 21.50
C VAL A 24 9.74 -6.14 20.44
N ALA A 25 10.57 -6.63 19.52
CA ALA A 25 11.09 -5.81 18.43
C ALA A 25 10.01 -5.55 17.36
N CYS A 26 9.80 -4.28 17.00
CA CYS A 26 8.89 -3.87 15.93
C CYS A 26 9.64 -3.20 14.78
N HIS A 27 9.38 -3.66 13.55
CA HIS A 27 9.99 -3.12 12.33
C HIS A 27 8.91 -2.55 11.41
N GLY A 28 9.15 -1.34 10.90
CA GLY A 28 8.24 -0.66 9.97
C GLY A 28 8.85 -0.52 8.58
N PHE A 29 8.14 -1.00 7.57
CA PHE A 29 8.54 -0.95 6.16
C PHE A 29 7.61 -0.03 5.36
N ASN A 30 8.18 0.70 4.40
CA ASN A 30 7.40 1.42 3.40
C ASN A 30 6.98 0.43 2.31
N GLY A 31 5.67 0.21 2.15
CA GLY A 31 5.14 -0.77 1.19
C GLY A 31 4.12 -0.22 0.20
N SER A 32 3.69 1.05 0.35
CA SER A 32 2.60 1.63 -0.46
C SER A 32 2.97 2.94 -1.16
N LEU A 33 4.11 3.55 -0.85
CA LEU A 33 4.54 4.81 -1.44
C LEU A 33 5.90 4.65 -2.13
N LEU A 34 6.11 5.39 -3.23
CA LEU A 34 7.42 5.45 -3.91
C LEU A 34 8.51 6.03 -3.01
N ALA A 35 8.16 7.03 -2.19
CA ALA A 35 9.04 7.60 -1.17
C ALA A 35 8.24 7.90 0.10
N ARG A 36 8.88 7.76 1.26
CA ARG A 36 8.25 8.11 2.54
C ARG A 36 7.96 9.62 2.60
N PRO A 37 6.88 10.06 3.25
CA PRO A 37 6.66 11.48 3.52
C PRO A 37 7.88 12.10 4.19
N GLY A 38 8.30 13.27 3.70
CA GLY A 38 9.50 13.96 4.18
C GLY A 38 10.84 13.45 3.63
N ALA A 39 10.86 12.37 2.83
CA ALA A 39 12.08 11.89 2.19
C ALA A 39 12.49 12.72 0.95
N VAL A 40 11.53 13.39 0.30
CA VAL A 40 11.76 14.25 -0.85
C VAL A 40 11.48 15.69 -0.44
N LEU A 41 12.54 16.50 -0.37
CA LEU A 41 12.50 17.89 0.10
C LEU A 41 13.10 18.82 -0.96
N THR A 42 12.73 20.10 -0.88
CA THR A 42 13.33 21.16 -1.69
C THR A 42 14.83 21.32 -1.35
N GLY A 43 15.59 22.02 -2.19
CA GLY A 43 17.00 22.33 -1.90
C GLY A 43 17.23 23.14 -0.61
N ALA A 44 16.19 23.80 -0.09
CA ALA A 44 16.20 24.47 1.21
C ALA A 44 15.77 23.56 2.39
N GLY A 45 15.59 22.26 2.16
CA GLY A 45 15.17 21.29 3.18
C GLY A 45 13.67 21.36 3.56
N ASN A 46 12.86 22.11 2.82
CA ASN A 46 11.42 22.25 3.11
C ASN A 46 10.56 21.31 2.27
N PRO A 47 9.36 20.91 2.75
CA PRO A 47 8.38 20.19 1.93
C PRO A 47 7.98 20.99 0.68
N TYR A 48 7.76 20.29 -0.43
CA TYR A 48 7.21 20.91 -1.62
C TYR A 48 5.74 21.31 -1.41
N ARG A 49 5.36 22.48 -1.93
CA ARG A 49 3.96 22.97 -1.94
C ARG A 49 3.32 22.95 -3.33
N VAL A 50 4.08 22.57 -4.36
CA VAL A 50 3.64 22.51 -5.76
C VAL A 50 3.98 21.13 -6.32
N PHE A 51 3.01 20.50 -6.99
CA PHE A 51 3.11 19.11 -7.44
C PHE A 51 4.20 18.90 -8.51
N THR A 52 4.28 19.74 -9.54
CA THR A 52 5.24 19.56 -10.64
C THR A 52 6.70 19.49 -10.19
N PRO A 53 7.25 20.42 -9.38
CA PRO A 53 8.62 20.30 -8.91
C PRO A 53 8.81 19.16 -7.90
N PHE A 54 7.77 18.80 -7.13
CA PHE A 54 7.79 17.60 -6.28
C PHE A 54 7.94 16.33 -7.12
N LEU A 55 7.11 16.15 -8.16
CA LEU A 55 7.15 14.99 -9.04
C LEU A 55 8.53 14.82 -9.70
N LYS A 56 9.12 15.92 -10.19
CA LYS A 56 10.48 15.88 -10.76
C LYS A 56 11.52 15.38 -9.76
N ALA A 57 11.49 15.90 -8.53
CA ALA A 57 12.42 15.47 -7.48
C ALA A 57 12.16 14.02 -7.03
N LEU A 58 10.89 13.62 -6.92
CA LEU A 58 10.49 12.26 -6.57
C LEU A 58 11.02 11.25 -7.59
N LEU A 59 10.81 11.49 -8.88
CA LEU A 59 11.28 10.59 -9.94
C LEU A 59 12.82 10.47 -9.97
N GLN A 60 13.54 11.54 -9.64
CA GLN A 60 15.00 11.51 -9.53
C GLN A 60 15.49 10.75 -8.28
N ALA A 61 14.70 10.75 -7.21
CA ALA A 61 15.04 10.10 -5.95
C ALA A 61 14.54 8.64 -5.84
N THR A 62 13.66 8.21 -6.75
CA THR A 62 13.09 6.87 -6.73
C THR A 62 14.10 5.87 -7.31
N PRO A 63 14.54 4.86 -6.55
CA PRO A 63 15.51 3.88 -7.05
C PRO A 63 14.86 2.92 -8.04
N ASP A 64 15.66 2.37 -8.96
CA ASP A 64 15.24 1.29 -9.84
C ASP A 64 14.98 0.01 -9.04
N GLY A 65 14.03 -0.83 -9.50
CA GLY A 65 13.85 -2.19 -8.98
C GLY A 65 13.26 -2.30 -7.57
N LEU A 66 12.29 -1.45 -7.22
CA LEU A 66 11.62 -1.45 -5.91
C LEU A 66 10.87 -2.75 -5.54
N ALA A 67 10.59 -3.63 -6.52
CA ALA A 67 9.84 -4.85 -6.28
C ALA A 67 10.70 -5.93 -5.61
N THR A 68 10.23 -6.42 -4.46
CA THR A 68 10.78 -7.63 -3.82
C THR A 68 9.92 -8.82 -4.23
N PRO A 69 10.49 -9.94 -4.69
CA PRO A 69 9.71 -11.11 -5.06
C PRO A 69 8.96 -11.68 -3.85
N ALA A 70 7.77 -12.23 -4.09
CA ALA A 70 7.03 -12.96 -3.06
C ALA A 70 7.80 -14.22 -2.64
N PRO A 71 7.76 -14.61 -1.36
CA PRO A 71 8.39 -15.85 -0.91
C PRO A 71 7.63 -17.07 -1.47
N GLU A 72 8.36 -18.07 -1.97
CA GLU A 72 7.77 -19.32 -2.47
C GLU A 72 7.21 -20.20 -1.33
N THR A 73 7.71 -20.02 -0.11
CA THR A 73 7.30 -20.80 1.06
C THR A 73 7.33 -19.94 2.31
N LEU A 74 6.31 -20.08 3.15
CA LEU A 74 6.23 -19.47 4.47
C LEU A 74 6.32 -20.55 5.54
N VAL A 75 7.19 -20.34 6.53
CA VAL A 75 7.26 -21.17 7.73
C VAL A 75 6.38 -20.51 8.79
N THR A 76 5.24 -21.12 9.09
CA THR A 76 4.25 -20.57 10.02
C THR A 76 4.40 -21.24 11.39
N PRO A 77 4.62 -20.46 12.47
CA PRO A 77 4.62 -21.02 13.82
C PRO A 77 3.20 -21.45 14.23
N GLN A 78 3.09 -22.30 15.25
CA GLN A 78 1.80 -22.53 15.90
C GLN A 78 1.33 -21.23 16.55
N GLY A 79 0.12 -20.79 16.20
CA GLY A 79 -0.44 -19.51 16.62
C GLY A 79 -1.86 -19.66 17.17
N PRO A 80 -2.51 -18.56 17.58
CA PRO A 80 -3.91 -18.58 17.94
C PRO A 80 -4.76 -19.07 16.75
N ALA A 81 -5.93 -19.64 17.06
CA ALA A 81 -6.90 -19.96 16.02
C ALA A 81 -7.33 -18.67 15.30
N GLY A 82 -7.48 -18.75 13.98
CA GLY A 82 -8.02 -17.66 13.18
C GLY A 82 -9.52 -17.48 13.43
N GLU A 83 -10.02 -16.29 13.10
CA GLU A 83 -11.46 -16.01 13.07
C GLU A 83 -12.04 -16.37 11.69
N ASP A 84 -13.35 -16.60 11.66
CA ASP A 84 -14.12 -16.75 10.42
C ASP A 84 -14.41 -15.36 9.84
N ILE A 85 -13.99 -15.12 8.60
CA ILE A 85 -14.16 -13.81 7.94
C ILE A 85 -15.62 -13.51 7.63
N ASP A 86 -16.45 -14.53 7.42
CA ASP A 86 -17.88 -14.33 7.13
C ASP A 86 -18.62 -13.78 8.37
N ALA A 87 -18.09 -14.03 9.57
CA ALA A 87 -18.63 -13.49 10.81
C ALA A 87 -18.41 -11.98 10.97
N TRP A 88 -17.56 -11.36 10.14
CA TRP A 88 -17.31 -9.92 10.19
C TRP A 88 -18.37 -9.09 9.45
N ASP A 89 -19.29 -9.73 8.73
CA ASP A 89 -20.42 -9.09 8.03
C ASP A 89 -19.96 -7.91 7.13
N LEU A 90 -18.82 -8.09 6.45
CA LEU A 90 -18.26 -7.07 5.56
C LEU A 90 -18.97 -7.00 4.21
N HIS A 91 -19.67 -8.06 3.81
CA HIS A 91 -20.36 -8.14 2.53
C HIS A 91 -21.81 -7.68 2.66
N PRO A 92 -22.25 -6.67 1.88
CA PRO A 92 -23.63 -6.21 1.94
C PRO A 92 -24.61 -7.30 1.49
N SER A 93 -25.73 -7.44 2.21
CA SER A 93 -26.66 -8.56 2.00
C SER A 93 -28.10 -8.16 1.73
N THR A 94 -28.60 -6.99 2.17
CA THR A 94 -30.03 -6.62 2.00
C THR A 94 -30.27 -5.12 1.76
N PRO A 95 -30.41 -4.68 0.50
CA PRO A 95 -30.02 -5.41 -0.71
C PRO A 95 -28.49 -5.52 -0.80
N ASP A 96 -27.99 -6.56 -1.47
CA ASP A 96 -26.61 -6.54 -1.93
C ASP A 96 -26.48 -5.50 -3.05
N TRP A 97 -26.04 -4.29 -2.66
CA TRP A 97 -25.80 -3.18 -3.58
C TRP A 97 -24.52 -3.37 -4.40
N SER A 98 -23.70 -4.38 -4.09
CA SER A 98 -22.40 -4.58 -4.72
C SER A 98 -22.45 -5.38 -6.03
N LEU A 99 -23.60 -5.98 -6.36
CA LEU A 99 -23.79 -6.80 -7.57
C LEU A 99 -23.50 -6.09 -8.91
N GLY A 100 -23.42 -4.76 -8.93
CA GLY A 100 -23.08 -3.98 -10.14
C GLY A 100 -21.59 -3.84 -10.42
N PHE A 101 -20.73 -4.34 -9.53
CA PHE A 101 -19.28 -4.23 -9.63
C PHE A 101 -18.69 -5.49 -10.27
N ASP A 102 -18.29 -5.41 -11.54
CA ASP A 102 -17.53 -6.45 -12.23
C ASP A 102 -16.03 -6.29 -11.96
N TRP A 103 -15.62 -6.63 -10.73
CA TRP A 103 -14.23 -6.55 -10.28
C TRP A 103 -13.78 -7.90 -9.74
N THR A 104 -12.49 -8.15 -9.84
CA THR A 104 -11.82 -9.31 -9.22
C THR A 104 -10.86 -8.81 -8.13
N PRO A 105 -11.34 -8.59 -6.88
CA PRO A 105 -10.47 -8.17 -5.78
C PRO A 105 -9.38 -9.20 -5.48
N GLY A 106 -8.19 -8.70 -5.12
CA GLY A 106 -7.03 -9.51 -4.77
C GLY A 106 -5.82 -9.22 -5.65
N GLU A 107 -4.66 -9.72 -5.25
CA GLU A 107 -3.38 -9.48 -5.93
C GLU A 107 -3.38 -10.04 -7.37
N ALA A 108 -3.97 -11.22 -7.59
CA ALA A 108 -4.06 -11.82 -8.91
C ALA A 108 -4.86 -10.96 -9.90
N GLY A 109 -6.04 -10.48 -9.49
CA GLY A 109 -6.86 -9.58 -10.31
C GLY A 109 -6.19 -8.23 -10.56
N ALA A 110 -5.44 -7.71 -9.57
CA ALA A 110 -4.64 -6.50 -9.74
C ALA A 110 -3.51 -6.69 -10.78
N ALA A 111 -2.83 -7.84 -10.75
CA ALA A 111 -1.77 -8.17 -11.71
C ALA A 111 -2.34 -8.30 -13.13
N GLU A 112 -3.48 -8.97 -13.30
CA GLU A 112 -4.16 -9.09 -14.59
C GLU A 112 -4.61 -7.73 -15.14
N ALA A 113 -5.25 -6.91 -14.31
CA ALA A 113 -5.67 -5.55 -14.69
C ALA A 113 -4.48 -4.67 -15.09
N LEU A 114 -3.34 -4.76 -14.37
CA LEU A 114 -2.13 -4.04 -14.71
C LEU A 114 -1.55 -4.48 -16.06
N SER A 115 -1.45 -5.80 -16.30
CA SER A 115 -0.97 -6.34 -17.57
C SER A 115 -1.85 -5.89 -18.75
N ALA A 116 -3.17 -6.02 -18.61
CA ALA A 116 -4.11 -5.59 -19.64
C ALA A 116 -3.99 -4.08 -19.94
N PHE A 117 -3.79 -3.25 -18.90
CA PHE A 117 -3.55 -1.83 -19.07
C PHE A 117 -2.24 -1.54 -19.81
N ILE A 118 -1.14 -2.21 -19.45
CA ILE A 118 0.16 -2.02 -20.11
C ILE A 118 0.12 -2.46 -21.58
N GLU A 119 -0.52 -3.58 -21.87
CA GLU A 119 -0.60 -4.16 -23.22
C GLU A 119 -1.54 -3.40 -24.17
N GLY A 120 -2.60 -2.80 -23.62
CA GLY A 120 -3.60 -2.07 -24.41
C GLY A 120 -3.71 -0.59 -24.02
N GLY A 121 -4.30 -0.32 -22.86
CA GLY A 121 -4.76 1.02 -22.46
C GLY A 121 -3.66 2.09 -22.37
N LEU A 122 -2.41 1.69 -22.12
CA LEU A 122 -1.29 2.62 -21.95
C LEU A 122 -0.94 3.36 -23.25
N ALA A 123 -1.11 2.72 -24.41
CA ALA A 123 -0.72 3.29 -25.70
C ALA A 123 -1.46 4.61 -26.01
N ASP A 124 -2.75 4.67 -25.72
CA ASP A 124 -3.61 5.82 -26.02
C ASP A 124 -3.98 6.65 -24.77
N TYR A 125 -3.41 6.34 -23.61
CA TYR A 125 -3.70 7.00 -22.33
C TYR A 125 -3.47 8.54 -22.37
N ALA A 126 -2.51 8.98 -23.19
CA ALA A 126 -2.23 10.40 -23.37
C ALA A 126 -3.39 11.19 -24.02
N VAL A 127 -4.29 10.51 -24.73
CA VAL A 127 -5.42 11.11 -25.45
C VAL A 127 -6.76 10.73 -24.79
N GLY A 128 -6.90 9.49 -24.32
CA GLY A 128 -8.18 8.92 -23.88
C GLY A 128 -8.49 8.98 -22.38
N ARG A 129 -7.64 9.61 -21.55
CA ARG A 129 -7.87 9.76 -20.10
C ARG A 129 -8.91 10.83 -19.76
#